data_AF-S3BII3-F1
#
_entry.id   AF-S3BII3-F1
#
_cell.length_a   1.000
_cell.length_b   1.000
_cell.length_c   1.000
_cell.angle_alpha   90.00
_cell.angle_beta   90.00
_cell.angle_gamma   90.00
#
_symmetry.space_group_name_H-M   'P 1'
#
loop_
_entity.id
_entity.type
_entity.pdbx_description
1 polymer ?
#
loop_
_entity_poly.entity_id
_entity_poly.type
_entity_poly.pdbx_seq_one_letter_code
_entity_poly.pdbx_strand_id
1 'polypeptide(L)'
;MTMAYNFMSAFVACLVIILLGEWLAKLTKGWIPSVFISAVIILCCFWTFLPKTVVADSKLLPVGSSVAIFLLIAHMGTLFSLKRLLEQWKTVVICLAGLAGMCGLAWVVCPLFMDKALVITGLPPLAGGIVATTIMQKAANDLGLTSAAVFAISMYCIQGFAGYPLTAVCLKREAQRLLKDYREGRVEGTSKDATKIVAESIALPDGGTRAGLLATPASWNTPFFILLKLAIVGWIAFVLGMLTPVNGAIWALVMGVVFCRLGFLEPDVLSHTGSKDFLFLALIMFVYSGLADCTPSMLFDLIGPMLTLIVVGLIGMGIVAAIVGRILRISPYLGFANCLTALYGFPFDAIMTEKICNDEGATKDEVDYLMSRLFPSMIVGGFITVTITSVLLAGFFVKLL
;
A
#
# COMPACT_ATOMS: atom_id res chain seq x y z
N MET A 1 -34.79 20.33 8.74
CA MET A 1 -33.36 19.97 8.66
C MET A 1 -32.56 21.22 8.98
N THR A 2 -31.92 21.23 10.13
CA THR A 2 -31.30 22.41 10.76
C THR A 2 -30.17 22.97 9.89
N MET A 3 -30.00 24.31 9.89
CA MET A 3 -28.87 25.04 9.27
C MET A 3 -27.46 24.49 9.62
N ALA A 4 -27.36 23.57 10.59
CA ALA A 4 -26.13 22.96 11.09
C ALA A 4 -25.57 21.83 10.20
N TYR A 5 -26.39 21.09 9.43
CA TYR A 5 -25.90 20.04 8.53
C TYR A 5 -25.94 20.49 7.07
N ASN A 6 -24.77 20.62 6.48
CA ASN A 6 -24.52 20.99 5.08
C ASN A 6 -23.20 20.38 4.59
N PHE A 7 -22.86 20.59 3.32
CA PHE A 7 -21.65 20.04 2.70
C PHE A 7 -20.36 20.36 3.47
N MET A 8 -20.25 21.58 4.03
CA MET A 8 -19.08 22.02 4.79
C MET A 8 -18.99 21.31 6.13
N SER A 9 -20.11 21.19 6.86
CA SER A 9 -20.12 20.42 8.12
C SER A 9 -19.82 18.93 7.90
N ALA A 10 -20.27 18.36 6.78
CA ALA A 10 -19.95 16.98 6.39
C ALA A 10 -18.47 16.82 6.07
N PHE A 11 -17.87 17.80 5.38
CA PHE A 11 -16.44 17.85 5.12
C PHE A 11 -15.61 17.98 6.41
N VAL A 12 -16.03 18.83 7.34
CA VAL A 12 -15.42 18.94 8.68
C VAL A 12 -15.50 17.61 9.43
N ALA A 13 -16.65 16.94 9.42
CA ALA A 13 -16.80 15.64 10.07
C ALA A 13 -15.84 14.59 9.50
N CYS A 14 -15.67 14.55 8.17
CA CYS A 14 -14.70 13.66 7.51
C CYS A 14 -13.26 13.92 8.02
N LEU A 15 -12.84 15.19 8.08
CA LEU A 15 -11.52 15.57 8.58
C LEU A 15 -11.31 15.23 10.06
N VAL A 16 -12.32 15.46 10.89
CA VAL A 16 -12.26 15.13 12.33
C VAL A 16 -12.04 13.64 12.54
N ILE A 17 -12.73 12.79 11.78
CA ILE A 17 -12.56 11.32 11.86
C ILE A 17 -11.14 10.89 11.50
N ILE A 18 -10.56 11.46 10.44
CA ILE A 18 -9.18 11.17 10.03
C ILE A 18 -8.19 11.65 11.10
N LEU A 19 -8.34 12.90 11.55
CA LEU A 19 -7.46 13.50 12.55
C LEU A 19 -7.49 12.75 13.89
N LEU A 20 -8.68 12.32 14.33
CA LEU A 20 -8.81 11.50 15.54
C LEU A 20 -8.09 10.15 15.38
N GLY A 21 -8.22 9.50 14.21
CA GLY A 21 -7.50 8.26 13.93
C GLY A 21 -5.99 8.43 13.95
N GLU A 22 -5.46 9.49 13.35
CA GLU A 22 -4.03 9.81 13.40
C GLU A 22 -3.55 10.14 14.82
N TRP A 23 -4.32 10.94 15.56
CA TRP A 23 -3.97 11.35 16.91
C TRP A 23 -3.95 10.16 17.87
N LEU A 24 -4.96 9.30 17.82
CA LEU A 24 -5.01 8.08 18.62
C LEU A 24 -3.93 7.08 18.19
N ALA A 25 -3.62 6.96 16.90
CA ALA A 25 -2.52 6.12 16.43
C ALA A 25 -1.17 6.58 17.02
N LYS A 26 -0.93 7.90 17.08
CA LYS A 26 0.27 8.47 17.75
C LYS A 26 0.31 8.11 19.23
N LEU A 27 -0.81 8.12 19.95
CA LEU A 27 -0.87 7.70 21.35
C LEU A 27 -0.51 6.22 21.54
N THR A 28 -0.90 5.36 20.60
CA THR A 28 -0.51 3.93 20.60
C THR A 28 0.91 3.67 20.09
N LYS A 29 1.70 4.72 19.84
CA LYS A 29 3.03 4.64 19.21
C LYS A 29 3.02 3.89 17.87
N GLY A 30 1.91 4.01 17.14
CA GLY A 30 1.70 3.34 15.84
C GLY A 30 1.41 1.85 15.93
N TRP A 31 1.22 1.28 17.13
CA TRP A 31 0.89 -0.14 17.28
C TRP A 31 -0.48 -0.47 16.66
N ILE A 32 -1.44 0.45 16.77
CA ILE A 32 -2.72 0.36 16.07
C ILE A 32 -2.67 1.25 14.82
N PRO A 33 -2.94 0.71 13.61
CA PRO A 33 -2.96 1.51 12.38
C PRO A 33 -3.98 2.66 12.46
N SER A 34 -3.62 3.87 12.02
CA SER A 34 -4.55 5.01 11.98
C SER A 34 -5.78 4.72 11.13
N VAL A 35 -5.60 4.00 10.03
CA VAL A 35 -6.68 3.54 9.14
C VAL A 35 -7.69 2.69 9.88
N PHE A 36 -7.24 1.76 10.73
CA PHE A 36 -8.12 0.92 11.53
C PHE A 36 -8.92 1.77 12.52
N ILE A 37 -8.24 2.69 13.23
CA ILE A 37 -8.90 3.54 14.22
C ILE A 37 -9.95 4.43 13.55
N SER A 38 -9.62 5.09 12.45
CA SER A 38 -10.57 5.90 11.70
C SER A 38 -11.76 5.09 11.16
N ALA A 39 -11.52 3.85 10.70
CA ALA A 39 -12.59 2.95 10.25
C ALA A 39 -13.54 2.57 11.40
N VAL A 40 -13.01 2.28 12.60
CA VAL A 40 -13.84 2.00 13.78
C VAL A 40 -14.62 3.25 14.21
N ILE A 41 -13.99 4.43 14.21
CA ILE A 41 -14.66 5.68 14.56
C ILE A 41 -15.82 5.95 13.60
N ILE A 42 -15.60 5.86 12.28
CA ILE A 42 -16.66 6.17 11.31
C ILE A 42 -17.79 5.13 11.36
N LEU A 43 -17.49 3.85 11.59
CA LEU A 43 -18.51 2.81 11.81
C LEU A 43 -19.38 3.15 13.02
N CYS A 44 -18.76 3.46 14.16
CA CYS A 44 -19.49 3.89 15.36
C CYS A 44 -20.35 5.13 15.09
N CYS A 45 -19.83 6.10 14.33
CA CYS A 45 -20.58 7.29 13.94
C CYS A 45 -21.79 6.94 13.05
N PHE A 46 -21.63 6.05 12.05
CA PHE A 46 -22.72 5.59 11.18
C PHE A 46 -23.81 4.85 11.96
N TRP A 47 -23.45 4.11 13.01
CA TRP A 47 -24.41 3.40 13.84
C TRP A 47 -25.18 4.30 14.82
N THR A 48 -24.69 5.50 15.11
CA THR A 48 -25.20 6.33 16.22
C THR A 48 -25.90 7.60 15.76
N PHE A 49 -25.21 8.48 15.02
CA PHE A 49 -25.73 9.83 14.76
C PHE A 49 -25.41 10.38 13.38
N LEU A 50 -24.42 9.81 12.68
CA LEU A 50 -23.85 10.40 11.49
C LEU A 50 -24.54 9.79 10.24
N PRO A 51 -25.04 10.61 9.29
CA PRO A 51 -25.73 10.09 8.12
C PRO A 51 -24.78 9.26 7.25
N LYS A 52 -25.28 8.13 6.74
CA LYS A 52 -24.57 7.25 5.79
C LYS A 52 -24.06 8.00 4.55
N THR A 53 -24.71 9.09 4.18
CA THR A 53 -24.37 9.94 3.03
C THR A 53 -23.26 10.96 3.30
N VAL A 54 -22.70 11.07 4.51
CA VAL A 54 -21.74 12.15 4.88
C VAL A 54 -20.60 12.34 3.89
N VAL A 55 -20.09 11.26 3.31
CA VAL A 55 -18.96 11.32 2.39
C VAL A 55 -19.39 11.86 1.03
N ALA A 56 -20.63 11.54 0.61
CA ALA A 56 -21.23 12.13 -0.58
C ALA A 56 -21.54 13.62 -0.33
N ASP A 57 -22.07 13.93 0.85
CA ASP A 57 -22.47 15.28 1.23
C ASP A 57 -21.25 16.21 1.35
N SER A 58 -20.10 15.71 1.76
CA SER A 58 -18.82 16.46 1.79
C SER A 58 -18.20 16.73 0.43
N LYS A 59 -18.78 16.18 -0.66
CA LYS A 59 -18.26 16.24 -2.03
C LYS A 59 -16.91 15.52 -2.23
N LEU A 60 -16.44 14.77 -1.24
CA LEU A 60 -15.24 13.94 -1.35
C LEU A 60 -15.48 12.66 -2.16
N LEU A 61 -16.68 12.08 -2.08
CA LEU A 61 -17.01 10.83 -2.78
C LEU A 61 -16.74 10.85 -4.30
N PRO A 62 -17.22 11.84 -5.09
CA PRO A 62 -16.97 11.85 -6.53
C PRO A 62 -15.47 12.03 -6.84
N VAL A 63 -14.75 12.82 -6.06
CA VAL A 63 -13.30 13.01 -6.25
C VAL A 63 -12.55 11.70 -5.97
N GLY A 64 -12.86 11.05 -4.84
CA GLY A 64 -12.23 9.82 -4.39
C GLY A 64 -12.48 8.62 -5.32
N SER A 65 -13.70 8.48 -5.84
CA SER A 65 -14.11 7.35 -6.71
C SER A 65 -13.69 7.49 -8.18
N SER A 66 -13.16 8.64 -8.59
CA SER A 66 -12.82 8.92 -9.99
C SER A 66 -11.41 9.50 -10.15
N VAL A 67 -11.26 10.82 -10.11
CA VAL A 67 -10.01 11.55 -10.40
C VAL A 67 -8.88 11.11 -9.48
N ALA A 68 -9.14 10.96 -8.17
CA ALA A 68 -8.13 10.59 -7.21
C ALA A 68 -7.49 9.22 -7.53
N ILE A 69 -8.28 8.22 -7.94
CA ILE A 69 -7.78 6.88 -8.28
C ILE A 69 -6.70 6.98 -9.37
N PHE A 70 -7.03 7.61 -10.50
CA PHE A 70 -6.11 7.66 -11.65
C PHE A 70 -4.87 8.52 -11.36
N LEU A 71 -5.04 9.69 -10.71
CA LEU A 71 -3.92 10.56 -10.40
C LEU A 71 -2.98 9.95 -9.35
N LEU A 72 -3.52 9.35 -8.30
CA LEU A 72 -2.72 8.73 -7.24
C LEU A 72 -1.97 7.50 -7.76
N ILE A 73 -2.59 6.68 -8.60
CA ILE A 73 -1.89 5.50 -9.18
C ILE A 73 -0.81 5.93 -10.18
N ALA A 74 -1.09 6.90 -11.04
CA ALA A 74 -0.07 7.44 -11.95
C ALA A 74 1.08 8.08 -11.16
N HIS A 75 0.78 8.80 -10.09
CA HIS A 75 1.76 9.33 -9.16
C HIS A 75 2.59 8.22 -8.49
N MET A 76 1.98 7.13 -8.06
CA MET A 76 2.69 5.98 -7.50
C MET A 76 3.74 5.41 -8.48
N GLY A 77 3.47 5.45 -9.79
CA GLY A 77 4.44 5.10 -10.83
C GLY A 77 5.66 6.02 -10.89
N THR A 78 5.60 7.21 -10.30
CA THR A 78 6.70 8.20 -10.26
C THR A 78 7.56 8.12 -8.99
N LEU A 79 7.19 7.29 -8.01
CA LEU A 79 7.81 7.30 -6.69
C LEU A 79 9.13 6.51 -6.62
N PHE A 80 9.34 5.50 -7.46
CA PHE A 80 10.48 4.58 -7.27
C PHE A 80 11.34 4.41 -8.50
N SER A 81 12.64 4.30 -8.25
CA SER A 81 13.65 4.10 -9.28
C SER A 81 13.67 2.65 -9.75
N LEU A 82 13.46 2.43 -11.06
CA LEU A 82 13.60 1.11 -11.70
C LEU A 82 15.01 0.52 -11.49
N LYS A 83 16.03 1.36 -11.34
CA LYS A 83 17.39 0.91 -11.02
C LYS A 83 17.44 0.19 -9.68
N ARG A 84 16.73 0.70 -8.66
CA ARG A 84 16.66 0.07 -7.33
C ARG A 84 15.91 -1.25 -7.36
N LEU A 85 14.84 -1.33 -8.14
CA LEU A 85 14.15 -2.61 -8.38
C LEU A 85 15.08 -3.65 -8.99
N LEU A 86 15.90 -3.26 -9.97
CA LEU A 86 16.88 -4.14 -10.61
C LEU A 86 18.01 -4.53 -9.65
N GLU A 87 18.52 -3.60 -8.85
CA GLU A 87 19.53 -3.89 -7.82
C GLU A 87 19.00 -4.88 -6.76
N GLN A 88 17.71 -4.80 -6.43
CA GLN A 88 17.03 -5.66 -5.48
C GLN A 88 16.17 -6.74 -6.15
N TRP A 89 16.54 -7.20 -7.35
CA TRP A 89 15.73 -8.14 -8.15
C TRP A 89 15.35 -9.42 -7.40
N LYS A 90 16.21 -9.92 -6.50
CA LYS A 90 15.89 -11.11 -5.69
C LYS A 90 14.73 -10.84 -4.73
N THR A 91 14.66 -9.64 -4.16
CA THR A 91 13.55 -9.19 -3.33
C THR A 91 12.29 -9.02 -4.17
N VAL A 92 12.40 -8.51 -5.39
CA VAL A 92 11.26 -8.46 -6.32
C VAL A 92 10.69 -9.86 -6.56
N VAL A 93 11.56 -10.83 -6.92
CA VAL A 93 11.15 -12.20 -7.21
C VAL A 93 10.51 -12.89 -5.99
N ILE A 94 11.10 -12.74 -4.79
CA ILE A 94 10.55 -13.37 -3.59
C ILE A 94 9.20 -12.78 -3.20
N CYS A 95 9.02 -11.46 -3.31
CA CYS A 95 7.75 -10.80 -3.04
C CYS A 95 6.65 -11.26 -4.00
N LEU A 96 6.95 -11.30 -5.31
CA LEU A 96 6.01 -11.76 -6.32
C LEU A 96 5.63 -13.23 -6.11
N ALA A 97 6.60 -14.09 -5.79
CA ALA A 97 6.35 -15.49 -5.52
C ALA A 97 5.56 -15.70 -4.21
N GLY A 98 5.89 -14.96 -3.15
CA GLY A 98 5.16 -14.99 -1.89
C GLY A 98 3.70 -14.57 -2.06
N LEU A 99 3.44 -13.51 -2.83
CA LEU A 99 2.07 -13.11 -3.17
C LEU A 99 1.35 -14.14 -4.04
N ALA A 100 2.05 -14.77 -4.99
CA ALA A 100 1.49 -15.90 -5.75
C ALA A 100 1.14 -17.08 -4.83
N GLY A 101 1.96 -17.36 -3.81
CA GLY A 101 1.69 -18.37 -2.79
C GLY A 101 0.48 -18.04 -1.92
N MET A 102 0.35 -16.77 -1.50
CA MET A 102 -0.82 -16.26 -0.80
C MET A 102 -2.09 -16.47 -1.64
N CYS A 103 -2.10 -15.96 -2.88
CA CYS A 103 -3.25 -16.08 -3.78
C CYS A 103 -3.56 -17.56 -4.08
N GLY A 104 -2.54 -18.36 -4.41
CA GLY A 104 -2.73 -19.76 -4.78
C GLY A 104 -3.31 -20.62 -3.66
N LEU A 105 -2.77 -20.50 -2.44
CA LEU A 105 -3.28 -21.29 -1.32
C LEU A 105 -4.66 -20.80 -0.88
N ALA A 106 -4.86 -19.48 -0.78
CA ALA A 106 -6.16 -18.92 -0.45
C ALA A 106 -7.24 -19.27 -1.48
N TRP A 107 -6.91 -19.28 -2.77
CA TRP A 107 -7.84 -19.65 -3.83
C TRP A 107 -8.34 -21.10 -3.71
N VAL A 108 -7.51 -22.01 -3.20
CA VAL A 108 -7.88 -23.43 -3.03
C VAL A 108 -8.60 -23.66 -1.70
N VAL A 109 -8.10 -23.07 -0.62
CA VAL A 109 -8.53 -23.40 0.74
C VAL A 109 -9.68 -22.50 1.21
N CYS A 110 -9.65 -21.19 0.96
CA CYS A 110 -10.64 -20.26 1.50
C CYS A 110 -12.07 -20.52 0.99
N PRO A 111 -12.32 -20.90 -0.29
CA PRO A 111 -13.67 -21.23 -0.75
C PRO A 111 -14.34 -22.40 -0.02
N LEU A 112 -13.60 -23.18 0.77
CA LEU A 112 -14.17 -24.24 1.61
C LEU A 112 -14.84 -23.71 2.88
N PHE A 113 -14.52 -22.46 3.27
CA PHE A 113 -14.95 -21.84 4.53
C PHE A 113 -15.70 -20.52 4.34
N MET A 114 -15.65 -19.92 3.14
CA MET A 114 -16.30 -18.63 2.85
C MET A 114 -16.74 -18.55 1.38
N ASP A 115 -17.62 -17.59 1.08
CA ASP A 115 -18.05 -17.30 -0.28
C ASP A 115 -16.86 -16.89 -1.16
N LYS A 116 -16.82 -17.37 -2.40
CA LYS A 116 -15.81 -17.00 -3.40
C LYS A 116 -15.73 -15.50 -3.63
N ALA A 117 -16.85 -14.78 -3.57
CA ALA A 117 -16.85 -13.32 -3.69
C ALA A 117 -15.97 -12.67 -2.60
N LEU A 118 -16.01 -13.17 -1.35
CA LEU A 118 -15.15 -12.68 -0.28
C LEU A 118 -13.67 -12.99 -0.54
N VAL A 119 -13.36 -14.19 -1.06
CA VAL A 119 -11.99 -14.54 -1.44
C VAL A 119 -11.47 -13.61 -2.53
N ILE A 120 -12.28 -13.36 -3.56
CA ILE A 120 -11.92 -12.52 -4.70
C ILE A 120 -11.71 -11.06 -4.27
N THR A 121 -12.64 -10.51 -3.47
CA THR A 121 -12.55 -9.12 -3.04
C THR A 121 -11.54 -8.89 -1.91
N GLY A 122 -11.25 -9.89 -1.09
CA GLY A 122 -10.36 -9.76 0.06
C GLY A 122 -8.88 -10.02 -0.25
N LEU A 123 -8.56 -10.80 -1.28
CA LEU A 123 -7.17 -11.12 -1.63
C LEU A 123 -6.35 -9.90 -2.08
N PRO A 124 -6.84 -9.05 -3.01
CA PRO A 124 -6.07 -7.87 -3.41
C PRO A 124 -5.85 -6.86 -2.27
N PRO A 125 -6.83 -6.52 -1.41
CA PRO A 125 -6.61 -5.73 -0.21
C PRO A 125 -5.57 -6.35 0.73
N LEU A 126 -5.62 -7.69 0.93
CA LEU A 126 -4.64 -8.43 1.74
C LEU A 126 -3.21 -8.36 1.17
N ALA A 127 -3.11 -8.35 -0.17
CA ALA A 127 -1.87 -8.18 -0.91
C ALA A 127 -1.42 -6.70 -1.02
N GLY A 128 -2.25 -5.76 -0.54
CA GLY A 128 -1.85 -4.42 -0.15
C GLY A 128 -2.69 -3.27 -0.69
N GLY A 129 -2.60 -2.13 0.00
CA GLY A 129 -2.89 -0.81 -0.55
C GLY A 129 -4.35 -0.36 -0.56
N ILE A 130 -4.54 0.91 -0.25
CA ILE A 130 -5.84 1.58 -0.34
C ILE A 130 -6.42 1.55 -1.77
N VAL A 131 -5.55 1.55 -2.78
CA VAL A 131 -5.95 1.51 -4.19
C VAL A 131 -6.57 0.17 -4.57
N ALA A 132 -5.92 -0.96 -4.25
CA ALA A 132 -6.48 -2.29 -4.56
C ALA A 132 -7.82 -2.50 -3.85
N THR A 133 -7.90 -2.01 -2.61
CA THR A 133 -9.14 -1.98 -1.81
C THR A 133 -10.24 -1.20 -2.50
N THR A 134 -9.94 0.01 -2.98
CA THR A 134 -10.86 0.86 -3.73
C THR A 134 -11.38 0.15 -4.99
N ILE A 135 -10.50 -0.52 -5.75
CA ILE A 135 -10.86 -1.23 -6.98
C ILE A 135 -11.82 -2.41 -6.67
N MET A 136 -11.51 -3.24 -5.67
CA MET A 136 -12.36 -4.36 -5.25
C MET A 136 -13.70 -3.91 -4.69
N GLN A 137 -13.66 -2.90 -3.81
CA GLN A 137 -14.86 -2.32 -3.21
C GLN A 137 -15.81 -1.79 -4.28
N LYS A 138 -15.30 -1.03 -5.25
CA LYS A 138 -16.11 -0.50 -6.34
C LYS A 138 -16.71 -1.62 -7.18
N ALA A 139 -15.91 -2.61 -7.60
CA ALA A 139 -16.39 -3.74 -8.39
C ALA A 139 -17.48 -4.54 -7.68
N ALA A 140 -17.32 -4.80 -6.38
CA ALA A 140 -18.33 -5.48 -5.57
C ALA A 140 -19.63 -4.66 -5.44
N ASN A 141 -19.52 -3.34 -5.22
CA ASN A 141 -20.68 -2.46 -5.13
C ASN A 141 -21.44 -2.36 -6.46
N ASP A 142 -20.73 -2.29 -7.59
CA ASP A 142 -21.33 -2.24 -8.93
C ASP A 142 -22.14 -3.51 -9.25
N LEU A 143 -21.80 -4.63 -8.60
CA LEU A 143 -22.52 -5.91 -8.67
C LEU A 143 -23.56 -6.12 -7.55
N GLY A 144 -23.75 -5.14 -6.65
CA GLY A 144 -24.66 -5.26 -5.51
C GLY A 144 -24.18 -6.19 -4.40
N LEU A 145 -22.90 -6.58 -4.39
CA LEU A 145 -22.29 -7.48 -3.40
C LEU A 145 -21.80 -6.71 -2.16
N THR A 146 -22.72 -6.15 -1.39
CA THR A 146 -22.42 -5.28 -0.25
C THR A 146 -21.48 -5.94 0.77
N SER A 147 -21.72 -7.19 1.16
CA SER A 147 -20.86 -7.91 2.11
C SER A 147 -19.42 -8.06 1.59
N ALA A 148 -19.24 -8.27 0.28
CA ALA A 148 -17.91 -8.41 -0.32
C ALA A 148 -17.18 -7.07 -0.42
N ALA A 149 -17.90 -5.95 -0.62
CA ALA A 149 -17.35 -4.61 -0.57
C ALA A 149 -16.90 -4.23 0.85
N VAL A 150 -17.75 -4.49 1.85
CA VAL A 150 -17.41 -4.29 3.28
C VAL A 150 -16.22 -5.16 3.68
N PHE A 151 -16.17 -6.41 3.19
CA PHE A 151 -15.06 -7.32 3.44
C PHE A 151 -13.73 -6.80 2.90
N ALA A 152 -13.70 -6.24 1.67
CA ALA A 152 -12.48 -5.67 1.09
C ALA A 152 -11.90 -4.55 1.97
N ILE A 153 -12.76 -3.62 2.42
CA ILE A 153 -12.36 -2.51 3.29
C ILE A 153 -11.90 -3.02 4.65
N SER A 154 -12.68 -3.93 5.25
CA SER A 154 -12.39 -4.48 6.58
C SER A 154 -11.04 -5.20 6.57
N MET A 155 -10.76 -6.00 5.53
CA MET A 155 -9.48 -6.66 5.31
C MET A 155 -8.32 -5.66 5.28
N TYR A 156 -8.45 -4.56 4.52
CA TYR A 156 -7.44 -3.50 4.48
C TYR A 156 -7.20 -2.86 5.86
N CYS A 157 -8.24 -2.69 6.66
CA CYS A 157 -8.13 -2.11 8.00
C CYS A 157 -7.42 -3.04 9.00
N ILE A 158 -7.60 -4.36 8.90
CA ILE A 158 -7.09 -5.30 9.92
C ILE A 158 -5.77 -6.00 9.56
N GLN A 159 -5.40 -6.07 8.27
CA GLN A 159 -4.24 -6.84 7.83
C GLN A 159 -2.92 -6.42 8.51
N GLY A 160 -2.80 -5.13 8.86
CA GLY A 160 -1.61 -4.60 9.53
C GLY A 160 -1.35 -5.24 10.91
N PHE A 161 -2.39 -5.70 11.61
CA PHE A 161 -2.24 -6.40 12.89
C PHE A 161 -1.52 -7.75 12.77
N ALA A 162 -1.59 -8.40 11.61
CA ALA A 162 -0.82 -9.59 11.33
C ALA A 162 0.56 -9.24 10.76
N GLY A 163 0.62 -8.24 9.86
CA GLY A 163 1.85 -7.82 9.19
C GLY A 163 2.93 -7.31 10.15
N TYR A 164 2.61 -6.33 11.01
CA TYR A 164 3.63 -5.68 11.85
C TYR A 164 4.34 -6.63 12.82
N PRO A 165 3.64 -7.45 13.63
CA PRO A 165 4.30 -8.31 14.59
C PRO A 165 5.13 -9.40 13.92
N LEU A 166 4.61 -10.00 12.83
CA LEU A 166 5.33 -11.04 12.10
C LEU A 166 6.59 -10.49 11.43
N THR A 167 6.52 -9.29 10.82
CA THR A 167 7.72 -8.67 10.25
C THR A 167 8.73 -8.34 11.35
N ALA A 168 8.30 -7.76 12.48
CA ALA A 168 9.20 -7.41 13.57
C ALA A 168 9.99 -8.64 14.07
N VAL A 169 9.30 -9.78 14.25
CA VAL A 169 9.95 -11.04 14.65
C VAL A 169 10.94 -11.52 13.59
N CYS A 170 10.58 -11.46 12.31
CA CYS A 170 11.45 -11.90 11.22
C CYS A 170 12.67 -11.01 11.07
N LEU A 171 12.49 -9.69 11.05
CA LEU A 171 13.59 -8.72 10.96
C LEU A 171 14.52 -8.81 12.16
N LYS A 172 13.99 -8.98 13.38
CA LYS A 172 14.82 -9.17 14.58
C LYS A 172 15.71 -10.40 14.45
N ARG A 173 15.14 -11.54 14.04
CA ARG A 173 15.91 -12.78 13.82
C ARG A 173 16.95 -12.62 12.72
N GLU A 174 16.63 -11.92 11.64
CA GLU A 174 17.59 -11.66 10.57
C GLU A 174 18.70 -10.73 11.02
N ALA A 175 18.39 -9.65 11.76
CA ALA A 175 19.37 -8.73 12.32
C ALA A 175 20.35 -9.47 13.23
N GLN A 176 19.86 -10.32 14.14
CA GLN A 176 20.70 -11.13 15.02
C GLN A 176 21.61 -12.09 14.24
N ARG A 177 21.11 -12.70 13.16
CA ARG A 177 21.92 -13.56 12.28
C ARG A 177 23.03 -12.76 11.61
N LEU A 178 22.70 -11.59 11.03
CA LEU A 178 23.64 -10.72 10.35
C LEU A 178 24.72 -10.19 11.31
N LEU A 179 24.33 -9.77 12.52
CA LEU A 179 25.27 -9.32 13.55
C LEU A 179 26.22 -10.44 13.99
N LYS A 180 25.74 -11.68 14.09
CA LYS A 180 26.60 -12.82 14.40
C LYS A 180 27.69 -12.98 13.34
N ASP A 181 27.32 -12.96 12.06
CA ASP A 181 28.29 -13.08 10.96
C ASP A 181 29.28 -11.89 10.94
N TYR A 182 28.80 -10.69 11.24
CA TYR A 182 29.63 -9.47 11.35
C TYR A 182 30.63 -9.54 12.50
N ARG A 183 30.18 -9.86 13.72
CA ARG A 183 31.03 -9.94 14.92
C ARG A 183 32.06 -11.06 14.85
N GLU A 184 31.73 -12.15 14.16
CA GLU A 184 32.67 -13.25 13.90
C GLU A 184 33.65 -12.95 12.75
N GLY A 185 33.60 -11.75 12.16
CA GLY A 185 34.51 -11.31 11.10
C GLY A 185 34.31 -12.04 9.76
N ARG A 186 33.16 -12.70 9.55
CA ARG A 186 32.86 -13.44 8.32
C ARG A 186 32.49 -12.53 7.15
N VAL A 187 32.23 -11.26 7.43
CA VAL A 187 31.80 -10.23 6.48
C VAL A 187 32.36 -8.89 6.90
N GLU A 188 32.88 -8.14 5.94
CA GLU A 188 33.34 -6.77 6.15
C GLU A 188 32.15 -5.82 6.37
N GLY A 189 32.39 -4.74 7.13
CA GLY A 189 31.42 -3.69 7.38
C GLY A 189 31.07 -2.88 6.13
N THR A 190 30.07 -2.02 6.27
CA THR A 190 29.74 -1.04 5.22
C THR A 190 30.54 0.24 5.43
N SER A 191 30.99 0.86 4.34
CA SER A 191 31.61 2.19 4.37
C SER A 191 30.58 3.33 4.31
N LYS A 192 29.29 3.01 4.18
CA LYS A 192 28.19 3.97 4.08
C LYS A 192 27.44 4.09 5.41
N ASP A 193 27.30 5.32 5.89
CA ASP A 193 26.46 5.70 7.03
C ASP A 193 24.98 5.37 6.77
N ALA A 194 24.24 4.92 7.80
CA ALA A 194 22.81 4.64 7.74
C ALA A 194 22.01 5.76 7.09
N THR A 195 22.34 7.03 7.38
CA THR A 195 21.63 8.19 6.81
C THR A 195 21.75 8.23 5.29
N LYS A 196 22.92 7.90 4.75
CA LYS A 196 23.15 7.83 3.31
C LYS A 196 22.44 6.62 2.70
N ILE A 197 22.40 5.50 3.41
CA ILE A 197 21.68 4.29 2.96
C ILE A 197 20.19 4.56 2.84
N VAL A 198 19.59 5.23 3.83
CA VAL A 198 18.18 5.64 3.82
C VAL A 198 17.93 6.59 2.64
N ALA A 199 18.72 7.66 2.53
CA ALA A 199 18.59 8.63 1.44
C ALA A 199 18.71 7.98 0.05
N GLU A 200 19.64 7.05 -0.12
CA GLU A 200 19.84 6.31 -1.37
C GLU A 200 18.72 5.31 -1.68
N SER A 201 18.11 4.70 -0.65
CA SER A 201 17.05 3.69 -0.80
C SER A 201 15.68 4.31 -1.07
N ILE A 202 15.44 5.51 -0.52
CA ILE A 202 14.24 6.31 -0.76
C ILE A 202 14.44 7.26 -1.95
N ALA A 203 15.66 7.34 -2.51
CA ALA A 203 15.97 8.21 -3.63
C ALA A 203 14.97 8.01 -4.77
N LEU A 204 14.27 9.09 -5.08
CA LEU A 204 13.34 9.17 -6.19
C LEU A 204 14.07 8.88 -7.51
N PRO A 205 13.38 8.40 -8.55
CA PRO A 205 13.97 8.23 -9.88
C PRO A 205 14.76 9.47 -10.29
N ASP A 206 15.96 9.32 -10.88
CA ASP A 206 16.94 10.39 -11.12
C ASP A 206 16.30 11.71 -11.57
N GLY A 207 16.01 12.59 -10.61
CA GLY A 207 15.51 13.92 -10.85
C GLY A 207 16.68 14.83 -11.23
N GLY A 208 16.92 15.00 -12.53
CA GLY A 208 17.61 16.21 -13.01
C GLY A 208 18.98 16.08 -13.69
N THR A 209 19.48 14.92 -14.12
CA THR A 209 20.72 14.85 -14.94
C THR A 209 20.53 14.30 -16.35
N ARG A 210 19.39 13.72 -16.68
CA ARG A 210 19.03 13.40 -18.07
C ARG A 210 17.67 14.02 -18.36
N ALA A 211 17.66 15.12 -19.10
CA ALA A 211 16.45 15.59 -19.76
C ALA A 211 15.94 14.42 -20.61
N GLY A 212 14.88 13.77 -20.13
CA GLY A 212 14.24 12.70 -20.90
C GLY A 212 13.70 13.25 -22.22
N LEU A 213 13.35 12.36 -23.15
CA LEU A 213 12.89 12.73 -24.49
C LEU A 213 11.70 13.70 -24.47
N LEU A 214 10.88 13.66 -23.43
CA LEU A 214 9.68 14.49 -23.23
C LEU A 214 9.84 15.48 -22.08
N ALA A 215 11.08 15.82 -21.69
CA ALA A 215 11.33 16.78 -20.63
C ALA A 215 10.77 18.16 -20.99
N THR A 216 9.98 18.73 -20.08
CA THR A 216 9.40 20.07 -20.23
C THR A 216 10.34 21.13 -19.67
N PRO A 217 10.38 22.35 -20.24
CA PRO A 217 11.19 23.44 -19.71
C PRO A 217 10.84 23.76 -18.24
N ALA A 218 11.86 23.90 -17.39
CA ALA A 218 11.67 24.20 -15.97
C ALA A 218 10.92 25.53 -15.72
N SER A 219 10.96 26.46 -16.68
CA SER A 219 10.24 27.74 -16.63
C SER A 219 8.72 27.60 -16.57
N TRP A 220 8.17 26.43 -16.93
CA TRP A 220 6.72 26.18 -16.94
C TRP A 220 6.25 25.29 -15.77
N ASN A 221 7.14 24.85 -14.89
CA ASN A 221 6.87 23.94 -13.77
C ASN A 221 6.10 24.61 -12.62
N THR A 222 4.93 25.17 -12.94
CA THR A 222 3.94 25.59 -11.96
C THR A 222 3.17 24.36 -11.44
N PRO A 223 2.63 24.39 -10.21
CA PRO A 223 1.78 23.32 -9.67
C PRO A 223 0.66 22.89 -10.63
N PHE A 224 0.02 23.84 -11.33
CA PHE A 224 -1.05 23.56 -12.29
C PHE A 224 -0.55 22.87 -13.55
N PHE A 225 0.63 23.25 -14.06
CA PHE A 225 1.21 22.57 -15.22
C PHE A 225 1.62 21.13 -14.90
N ILE A 226 2.23 20.91 -13.73
CA ILE A 226 2.58 19.57 -13.25
C ILE A 226 1.31 18.72 -13.09
N LEU A 227 0.26 19.30 -12.50
CA LEU A 227 -1.03 18.61 -12.35
C LEU A 227 -1.69 18.30 -13.70
N LEU A 228 -1.60 19.21 -14.69
CA LEU A 228 -2.08 18.99 -16.04
C LEU A 228 -1.35 17.81 -16.70
N LYS A 229 -0.01 17.74 -16.60
CA LYS A 229 0.77 16.62 -17.13
C LYS A 229 0.32 15.30 -16.53
N LEU A 230 0.16 15.25 -15.21
CA LEU A 230 -0.34 14.05 -14.53
C LEU A 230 -1.76 13.70 -14.95
N ALA A 231 -2.65 14.69 -15.09
CA ALA A 231 -4.01 14.49 -15.55
C ALA A 231 -4.09 13.95 -16.98
N ILE A 232 -3.22 14.42 -17.88
CA ILE A 232 -3.09 13.88 -19.24
C ILE A 232 -2.68 12.41 -19.18
N VAL A 233 -1.69 12.05 -18.34
CA VAL A 233 -1.26 10.66 -18.16
C VAL A 233 -2.39 9.78 -17.61
N GLY A 234 -3.11 10.26 -16.59
CA GLY A 234 -4.27 9.58 -16.03
C GLY A 234 -5.42 9.42 -17.03
N TRP A 235 -5.66 10.41 -17.88
CA TRP A 235 -6.66 10.35 -18.94
C TRP A 235 -6.27 9.36 -20.04
N ILE A 236 -5.02 9.35 -20.49
CA ILE A 236 -4.52 8.34 -21.44
C ILE A 236 -4.72 6.93 -20.86
N ALA A 237 -4.39 6.73 -19.60
CA ALA A 237 -4.60 5.45 -18.92
C ALA A 237 -6.09 5.05 -18.84
N PHE A 238 -6.98 6.00 -18.56
CA PHE A 238 -8.43 5.77 -18.59
C PHE A 238 -8.90 5.34 -19.98
N VAL A 239 -8.48 6.04 -21.04
CA VAL A 239 -8.81 5.70 -22.43
C VAL A 239 -8.27 4.32 -22.82
N LEU A 240 -7.01 4.01 -22.49
CA LEU A 240 -6.44 2.68 -22.73
C LEU A 240 -7.20 1.58 -21.97
N GLY A 241 -7.70 1.88 -20.77
CA GLY A 241 -8.55 0.97 -20.01
C GLY A 241 -9.90 0.67 -20.67
N MET A 242 -10.41 1.57 -21.51
CA MET A 242 -11.61 1.32 -22.31
C MET A 242 -11.31 0.59 -23.62
N LEU A 243 -10.13 0.85 -24.22
CA LEU A 243 -9.74 0.30 -25.52
C LEU A 243 -9.10 -1.09 -25.44
N THR A 244 -8.61 -1.47 -24.27
CA THR A 244 -7.90 -2.74 -24.05
C THR A 244 -8.61 -3.56 -22.99
N PRO A 245 -8.40 -4.89 -22.94
CA PRO A 245 -8.95 -5.71 -21.86
C PRO A 245 -8.28 -5.44 -20.51
N VAL A 246 -7.29 -4.54 -20.40
CA VAL A 246 -6.54 -4.29 -19.16
C VAL A 246 -7.20 -3.15 -18.38
N ASN A 247 -7.38 -3.32 -17.07
CA ASN A 247 -8.01 -2.32 -16.22
C ASN A 247 -7.25 -0.97 -16.29
N GLY A 248 -7.98 0.14 -16.40
CA GLY A 248 -7.40 1.49 -16.50
C GLY A 248 -6.48 1.87 -15.33
N ALA A 249 -6.70 1.31 -14.14
CA ALA A 249 -5.80 1.48 -12.99
C ALA A 249 -4.41 0.88 -13.25
N ILE A 250 -4.34 -0.28 -13.91
CA ILE A 250 -3.06 -0.89 -14.31
C ILE A 250 -2.35 0.01 -15.33
N TRP A 251 -3.10 0.52 -16.30
CA TRP A 251 -2.55 1.49 -17.24
C TRP A 251 -2.05 2.76 -16.55
N ALA A 252 -2.75 3.27 -15.53
CA ALA A 252 -2.32 4.47 -14.81
C ALA A 252 -0.94 4.27 -14.20
N LEU A 253 -0.71 3.09 -13.60
CA LEU A 253 0.59 2.74 -13.02
C LEU A 253 1.68 2.65 -14.10
N VAL A 254 1.40 1.90 -15.18
CA VAL A 254 2.35 1.70 -16.29
C VAL A 254 2.71 3.04 -16.95
N MET A 255 1.70 3.85 -17.27
CA MET A 255 1.90 5.16 -17.90
C MET A 255 2.62 6.12 -16.95
N GLY A 256 2.35 6.08 -15.64
CA GLY A 256 3.10 6.83 -14.63
C GLY A 256 4.60 6.53 -14.68
N VAL A 257 4.98 5.25 -14.69
CA VAL A 257 6.38 4.81 -14.81
C VAL A 257 6.99 5.25 -16.14
N VAL A 258 6.29 5.02 -17.26
CA VAL A 258 6.77 5.35 -18.61
C VAL A 258 7.00 6.84 -18.77
N PHE A 259 6.01 7.67 -18.45
CA PHE A 259 6.11 9.12 -18.62
C PHE A 259 7.06 9.77 -17.61
N CYS A 260 7.21 9.21 -16.41
CA CYS A 260 8.28 9.63 -15.49
C CYS A 260 9.66 9.34 -16.08
N ARG A 261 9.85 8.15 -16.67
CA ARG A 261 11.13 7.77 -17.27
C ARG A 261 11.50 8.57 -18.52
N LEU A 262 10.48 8.95 -19.31
CA LEU A 262 10.63 9.83 -20.46
C LEU A 262 10.87 11.30 -20.07
N GLY A 263 10.83 11.63 -18.77
CA GLY A 263 11.05 12.98 -18.26
C GLY A 263 9.82 13.90 -18.36
N PHE A 264 8.68 13.37 -18.81
CA PHE A 264 7.43 14.15 -18.88
C PHE A 264 6.85 14.39 -17.48
N LEU A 265 6.81 13.36 -16.64
CA LEU A 265 6.42 13.48 -15.23
C LEU A 265 7.66 13.59 -14.34
N GLU A 266 7.58 14.49 -13.36
CA GLU A 266 8.54 14.57 -12.29
C GLU A 266 8.44 13.35 -11.36
N PRO A 267 9.55 12.89 -10.78
CA PRO A 267 9.51 11.98 -9.64
C PRO A 267 8.68 12.60 -8.50
N ASP A 268 7.90 11.79 -7.78
CA ASP A 268 7.03 12.28 -6.68
C ASP A 268 6.08 13.42 -7.11
N VAL A 269 5.55 13.32 -8.35
CA VAL A 269 4.84 14.39 -9.07
C VAL A 269 3.77 15.15 -8.25
N LEU A 270 2.94 14.47 -7.46
CA LEU A 270 1.86 15.13 -6.71
C LEU A 270 2.38 15.95 -5.53
N SER A 271 3.52 15.58 -4.93
CA SER A 271 4.12 16.34 -3.83
C SER A 271 4.56 17.73 -4.30
N HIS A 272 4.93 17.88 -5.58
CA HIS A 272 5.26 19.18 -6.19
C HIS A 272 4.04 20.10 -6.42
N THR A 273 2.82 19.58 -6.27
CA THR A 273 1.58 20.35 -6.52
C THR A 273 0.87 20.80 -5.25
N GLY A 274 1.23 20.24 -4.09
CA GLY A 274 0.50 20.44 -2.83
C GLY A 274 -0.88 19.76 -2.79
N SER A 275 -1.28 18.99 -3.83
CA SER A 275 -2.60 18.35 -3.90
C SER A 275 -2.64 16.91 -3.39
N LYS A 276 -1.47 16.30 -3.12
CA LYS A 276 -1.32 14.89 -2.73
C LYS A 276 -2.23 14.51 -1.55
N ASP A 277 -2.12 15.21 -0.44
CA ASP A 277 -2.81 14.85 0.80
C ASP A 277 -4.32 15.03 0.68
N PHE A 278 -4.77 16.03 -0.08
CA PHE A 278 -6.19 16.23 -0.39
C PHE A 278 -6.76 15.09 -1.25
N LEU A 279 -6.01 14.61 -2.25
CA LEU A 279 -6.42 13.47 -3.07
C LEU A 279 -6.46 12.17 -2.25
N PHE A 280 -5.49 11.95 -1.35
CA PHE A 280 -5.53 10.82 -0.42
C PHE A 280 -6.69 10.92 0.56
N LEU A 281 -7.00 12.10 1.10
CA LEU A 281 -8.19 12.33 1.92
C LEU A 281 -9.46 11.89 1.17
N ALA A 282 -9.64 12.34 -0.08
CA ALA A 282 -10.78 11.96 -0.88
C ALA A 282 -10.86 10.44 -1.11
N LEU A 283 -9.72 9.79 -1.37
CA LEU A 283 -9.65 8.34 -1.56
C LEU A 283 -9.98 7.56 -0.28
N ILE A 284 -9.40 7.94 0.86
CA ILE A 284 -9.69 7.31 2.17
C ILE A 284 -11.16 7.45 2.52
N MET A 285 -11.73 8.64 2.33
CA MET A 285 -13.14 8.85 2.61
C MET A 285 -14.04 8.06 1.66
N PHE A 286 -13.68 7.95 0.37
CA PHE A 286 -14.37 7.05 -0.55
C PHE A 286 -14.34 5.60 -0.04
N VAL A 287 -13.19 5.10 0.39
CA VAL A 287 -13.09 3.76 0.98
C VAL A 287 -13.99 3.61 2.20
N TYR A 288 -13.98 4.58 3.12
CA TYR A 288 -14.85 4.52 4.30
C TYR A 288 -16.34 4.68 3.99
N SER A 289 -16.71 5.31 2.88
CA SER A 289 -18.12 5.39 2.49
C SER A 289 -18.76 4.02 2.26
N GLY A 290 -17.99 3.02 1.81
CA GLY A 290 -18.52 1.66 1.68
C GLY A 290 -18.66 0.91 3.00
N LEU A 291 -18.25 1.49 4.13
CA LEU A 291 -18.58 0.99 5.47
C LEU A 291 -19.95 1.51 5.96
N ALA A 292 -20.61 2.42 5.22
CA ALA A 292 -21.87 3.03 5.66
C ALA A 292 -22.99 2.01 5.87
N ASP A 293 -23.00 0.91 5.11
CA ASP A 293 -23.98 -0.17 5.23
C ASP A 293 -23.50 -1.36 6.06
N CYS A 294 -22.30 -1.29 6.63
CA CYS A 294 -21.79 -2.30 7.54
C CYS A 294 -22.59 -2.25 8.85
N THR A 295 -23.33 -3.30 9.18
CA THR A 295 -23.99 -3.45 10.48
C THR A 295 -23.07 -4.20 11.46
N PRO A 296 -23.27 -4.07 12.79
CA PRO A 296 -22.50 -4.85 13.74
C PRO A 296 -22.58 -6.36 13.50
N SER A 297 -23.77 -6.88 13.17
CA SER A 297 -23.94 -8.31 12.84
C SER A 297 -23.16 -8.72 11.60
N MET A 298 -23.22 -7.92 10.52
CA MET A 298 -22.44 -8.16 9.31
C MET A 298 -20.95 -8.18 9.63
N LEU A 299 -20.45 -7.24 10.44
CA LEU A 299 -19.05 -7.20 10.83
C LEU A 299 -18.65 -8.48 11.57
N PHE A 300 -19.46 -8.93 12.54
CA PHE A 300 -19.22 -10.18 13.28
C PHE A 300 -19.17 -11.40 12.35
N ASP A 301 -20.10 -11.49 11.39
CA ASP A 301 -20.14 -12.58 10.41
C ASP A 301 -18.89 -12.61 9.52
N LEU A 302 -18.29 -11.44 9.24
CA LEU A 302 -17.09 -11.31 8.43
C LEU A 302 -15.78 -11.61 9.20
N ILE A 303 -15.77 -11.60 10.54
CA ILE A 303 -14.55 -11.86 11.34
C ILE A 303 -13.96 -13.24 11.01
N GLY A 304 -14.78 -14.29 10.99
CA GLY A 304 -14.34 -15.65 10.69
C GLY A 304 -13.68 -15.77 9.31
N PRO A 305 -14.35 -15.32 8.23
CA PRO A 305 -13.78 -15.25 6.89
C PRO A 305 -12.49 -14.41 6.82
N MET A 306 -12.44 -13.26 7.49
CA MET A 306 -11.26 -12.39 7.48
C MET A 306 -10.05 -13.08 8.10
N LEU A 307 -10.21 -13.66 9.30
CA LEU A 307 -9.14 -14.39 9.98
C LEU A 307 -8.68 -15.60 9.17
N THR A 308 -9.62 -16.33 8.56
CA THR A 308 -9.32 -17.47 7.70
C THR A 308 -8.47 -17.04 6.50
N LEU A 309 -8.85 -15.96 5.83
CA LEU A 309 -8.12 -15.46 4.67
C LEU A 309 -6.71 -14.98 5.04
N ILE A 310 -6.56 -14.27 6.16
CA ILE A 310 -5.26 -13.82 6.67
C ILE A 310 -4.37 -15.03 6.99
N VAL A 311 -4.86 -15.98 7.79
CA VAL A 311 -4.06 -17.14 8.22
C VAL A 311 -3.63 -17.98 7.02
N VAL A 312 -4.57 -18.34 6.15
CA VAL A 312 -4.29 -19.15 4.95
C VAL A 312 -3.35 -18.39 4.01
N GLY A 313 -3.61 -17.11 3.77
CA GLY A 313 -2.79 -16.26 2.90
C GLY A 313 -1.35 -16.15 3.40
N LEU A 314 -1.15 -15.97 4.71
CA LEU A 314 0.18 -15.90 5.33
C LEU A 314 0.91 -17.24 5.31
N ILE A 315 0.21 -18.36 5.49
CA ILE A 315 0.80 -19.70 5.37
C ILE A 315 1.27 -19.93 3.92
N GLY A 316 0.42 -19.63 2.93
CA GLY A 316 0.76 -19.78 1.52
C GLY A 316 1.96 -18.91 1.13
N MET A 317 1.96 -17.66 1.57
CA MET A 317 3.07 -16.73 1.42
C MET A 317 4.35 -17.28 2.04
N GLY A 318 4.30 -17.73 3.30
CA GLY A 318 5.45 -18.23 4.04
C GLY A 318 6.07 -19.48 3.41
N ILE A 319 5.24 -20.43 2.96
CA ILE A 319 5.70 -21.66 2.29
C ILE A 319 6.47 -21.30 1.01
N VAL A 320 5.88 -20.49 0.13
CA VAL A 320 6.50 -20.15 -1.15
C VAL A 320 7.72 -19.26 -0.95
N ALA A 321 7.67 -18.30 -0.02
CA ALA A 321 8.82 -17.47 0.34
C ALA A 321 9.99 -18.30 0.86
N ALA A 322 9.74 -19.35 1.67
CA ALA A 322 10.78 -20.25 2.14
C ALA A 322 11.41 -21.07 1.00
N ILE A 323 10.60 -21.58 0.09
CA ILE A 323 11.07 -22.36 -1.08
C ILE A 323 11.93 -21.47 -2.00
N VAL A 324 11.39 -20.32 -2.41
CA VAL A 324 12.07 -19.39 -3.32
C VAL A 324 13.28 -18.75 -2.66
N GLY A 325 13.18 -18.39 -1.38
CA GLY A 325 14.30 -17.89 -0.59
C GLY A 325 15.48 -18.85 -0.57
N ARG A 326 15.22 -20.16 -0.40
CA ARG A 326 16.25 -21.20 -0.47
C ARG A 326 16.93 -21.26 -1.84
N ILE A 327 16.18 -21.12 -2.93
CA ILE A 327 16.72 -21.09 -4.30
C ILE A 327 17.58 -19.85 -4.53
N LEU A 328 17.11 -18.67 -4.09
CA LEU A 328 17.78 -17.38 -4.29
C LEU A 328 18.92 -17.10 -3.29
N ARG A 329 19.10 -18.00 -2.32
CA ARG A 329 20.01 -17.85 -1.17
C ARG A 329 19.70 -16.61 -0.32
N ILE A 330 18.41 -16.30 -0.16
CA ILE A 330 17.92 -15.32 0.81
C ILE A 330 17.51 -16.09 2.07
N SER A 331 17.74 -15.51 3.24
CA SER A 331 17.28 -16.12 4.48
C SER A 331 15.76 -16.27 4.50
N PRO A 332 15.21 -17.32 5.15
CA PRO A 332 13.77 -17.46 5.28
C PRO A 332 13.15 -16.28 6.05
N TYR A 333 13.90 -15.67 6.98
CA TYR A 333 13.43 -14.52 7.76
C TYR A 333 13.31 -13.25 6.91
N LEU A 334 14.35 -12.89 6.15
CA LEU A 334 14.33 -11.73 5.26
C LEU A 334 13.34 -11.94 4.12
N GLY A 335 13.31 -13.15 3.55
CA GLY A 335 12.40 -13.47 2.47
C GLY A 335 10.93 -13.35 2.88
N PHE A 336 10.58 -13.86 4.05
CA PHE A 336 9.23 -13.72 4.58
C PHE A 336 8.92 -12.28 5.02
N ALA A 337 9.86 -11.58 5.69
CA ALA A 337 9.72 -10.16 6.04
C ALA A 337 9.46 -9.29 4.80
N ASN A 338 10.18 -9.52 3.70
CA ASN A 338 9.96 -8.85 2.43
C ASN A 338 8.53 -9.08 1.91
N CYS A 339 8.02 -10.31 1.98
CA CYS A 339 6.65 -10.60 1.52
C CYS A 339 5.59 -9.97 2.44
N LEU A 340 5.83 -9.96 3.75
CA LEU A 340 4.92 -9.39 4.75
C LEU A 340 4.71 -7.88 4.59
N THR A 341 5.61 -7.18 3.88
CA THR A 341 5.42 -5.76 3.54
C THR A 341 4.11 -5.50 2.79
N ALA A 342 3.55 -6.51 2.11
CA ALA A 342 2.24 -6.44 1.46
C ALA A 342 1.10 -5.99 2.39
N LEU A 343 1.20 -6.29 3.69
CA LEU A 343 0.13 -6.03 4.65
C LEU A 343 0.14 -4.60 5.21
N TYR A 344 1.15 -3.77 4.94
CA TYR A 344 1.22 -2.40 5.51
C TYR A 344 2.04 -1.39 4.70
N GLY A 345 3.14 -1.80 4.05
CA GLY A 345 3.97 -0.94 3.19
C GLY A 345 4.61 0.30 3.86
N PHE A 346 4.98 1.25 3.01
CA PHE A 346 5.60 2.53 3.39
C PHE A 346 4.60 3.50 4.02
N PRO A 347 4.97 4.28 5.07
CA PRO A 347 6.30 4.43 5.66
C PRO A 347 6.62 3.43 6.79
N PHE A 348 5.70 2.53 7.12
CA PHE A 348 5.85 1.68 8.30
C PHE A 348 6.91 0.60 8.14
N ASP A 349 7.16 0.12 6.92
CA ASP A 349 8.31 -0.75 6.60
C ASP A 349 9.65 -0.06 6.92
N ALA A 350 9.81 1.21 6.57
CA ALA A 350 10.99 2.02 6.86
C ALA A 350 11.16 2.19 8.37
N ILE A 351 10.12 2.68 9.06
CA ILE A 351 10.13 2.95 10.50
C ILE A 351 10.44 1.67 11.29
N MET A 352 9.81 0.55 10.94
CA MET A 352 10.04 -0.73 11.60
C MET A 352 11.48 -1.22 11.37
N THR A 353 11.98 -1.11 10.14
CA THR A 353 13.33 -1.56 9.80
C THR A 353 14.38 -0.72 10.52
N GLU A 354 14.26 0.60 10.50
CA GLU A 354 15.12 1.51 11.27
C GLU A 354 15.09 1.20 12.75
N LYS A 355 13.90 1.04 13.34
CA LYS A 355 13.75 0.73 14.75
C LYS A 355 14.46 -0.58 15.11
N ILE A 356 14.26 -1.65 14.34
CA ILE A 356 14.90 -2.95 14.61
C ILE A 356 16.42 -2.87 14.44
N CYS A 357 16.93 -2.16 13.43
CA CYS A 357 18.37 -1.97 13.25
C CYS A 357 18.99 -1.24 14.45
N ASN A 358 18.33 -0.18 14.95
CA ASN A 358 18.78 0.58 16.10
C ASN A 358 18.64 -0.19 17.43
N ASP A 359 17.59 -0.99 17.58
CA ASP A 359 17.35 -1.78 18.80
C ASP A 359 18.34 -2.95 18.94
N GLU A 360 18.77 -3.57 17.84
CA GLU A 360 19.65 -4.75 17.86
C GLU A 360 21.15 -4.42 17.71
N GLY A 361 21.51 -3.31 17.06
CA GLY A 361 22.89 -2.87 16.89
C GLY A 361 23.45 -2.21 18.16
N ALA A 362 24.62 -2.67 18.62
CA ALA A 362 25.26 -2.12 19.82
C ALA A 362 26.15 -0.90 19.53
N THR A 363 26.67 -0.79 18.31
CA THR A 363 27.52 0.32 17.86
C THR A 363 26.99 0.94 16.58
N LYS A 364 27.44 2.16 16.26
CA LYS A 364 27.07 2.82 14.99
C LYS A 364 27.41 1.95 13.78
N ASP A 365 28.56 1.27 13.79
CA ASP A 365 28.98 0.40 12.69
C ASP A 365 28.06 -0.82 12.52
N GLU A 366 27.59 -1.39 13.62
CA GLU A 366 26.61 -2.49 13.59
C GLU A 366 25.26 -2.02 13.04
N VAL A 367 24.79 -0.85 13.46
CA VAL A 367 23.55 -0.24 12.94
C VAL A 367 23.69 0.06 11.45
N ASP A 368 24.78 0.70 11.03
CA ASP A 368 25.05 1.02 9.63
C ASP A 368 25.11 -0.25 8.77
N TYR A 369 25.76 -1.31 9.27
CA TYR A 369 25.80 -2.61 8.62
C TYR A 369 24.40 -3.22 8.46
N LEU A 370 23.59 -3.25 9.51
CA LEU A 370 22.21 -3.76 9.44
C LEU A 370 21.36 -2.95 8.47
N MET A 371 21.44 -1.62 8.55
CA MET A 371 20.74 -0.71 7.64
C MET A 371 21.14 -0.97 6.18
N SER A 372 22.41 -1.23 5.89
CA SER A 372 22.88 -1.52 4.53
C SER A 372 22.31 -2.81 3.93
N ARG A 373 21.90 -3.76 4.78
CA ARG A 373 21.41 -5.08 4.36
C ARG A 373 19.89 -5.17 4.37
N LEU A 374 19.24 -4.63 5.38
CA LEU A 374 17.81 -4.78 5.60
C LEU A 374 17.01 -3.68 4.92
N PHE A 375 17.43 -2.42 5.07
CA PHE A 375 16.63 -1.27 4.67
C PHE A 375 16.32 -1.24 3.16
N PRO A 376 17.29 -1.35 2.23
CA PRO A 376 16.99 -1.32 0.80
C PRO A 376 16.02 -2.42 0.37
N SER A 377 16.18 -3.62 0.94
CA SER A 377 15.32 -4.77 0.63
C SER A 377 13.88 -4.52 1.09
N MET A 378 13.69 -4.05 2.33
CA MET A 378 12.35 -3.83 2.89
C MET A 378 11.59 -2.75 2.12
N ILE A 379 12.26 -1.65 1.75
CA ILE A 379 11.66 -0.56 0.96
C ILE A 379 11.24 -1.04 -0.43
N VAL A 380 12.10 -1.81 -1.11
CA VAL A 380 11.75 -2.39 -2.41
C VAL A 380 10.62 -3.42 -2.26
N GLY A 381 10.63 -4.21 -1.19
CA GLY A 381 9.59 -5.17 -0.88
C GLY A 381 8.22 -4.50 -0.76
N GLY A 382 8.11 -3.45 0.05
CA GLY A 382 6.87 -2.69 0.24
C GLY A 382 6.37 -2.06 -1.04
N PHE A 383 7.26 -1.50 -1.85
CA PHE A 383 6.87 -0.93 -3.13
C PHE A 383 6.37 -1.98 -4.13
N ILE A 384 7.08 -3.09 -4.30
CA ILE A 384 6.66 -4.14 -5.23
C ILE A 384 5.33 -4.75 -4.81
N THR A 385 5.14 -5.02 -3.53
CA THR A 385 3.93 -5.67 -3.04
C THR A 385 2.74 -4.70 -3.06
N VAL A 386 2.81 -3.62 -2.28
CA VAL A 386 1.69 -2.71 -2.00
C VAL A 386 1.35 -1.80 -3.16
N THR A 387 2.33 -1.40 -3.97
CA THR A 387 2.10 -0.41 -5.04
C THR A 387 1.90 -1.07 -6.40
N ILE A 388 2.77 -1.99 -6.78
CA ILE A 388 2.72 -2.59 -8.10
C ILE A 388 1.80 -3.81 -8.09
N THR A 389 2.13 -4.81 -7.28
CA THR A 389 1.49 -6.13 -7.37
C THR A 389 0.04 -6.07 -6.93
N SER A 390 -0.29 -5.30 -5.89
CA SER A 390 -1.68 -5.14 -5.43
C SER A 390 -2.62 -4.59 -6.50
N VAL A 391 -2.17 -3.59 -7.29
CA VAL A 391 -2.96 -2.98 -8.38
C VAL A 391 -3.12 -3.97 -9.54
N LEU A 392 -2.07 -4.71 -9.87
CA LEU A 392 -2.13 -5.77 -10.88
C LEU A 392 -3.06 -6.90 -10.46
N LEU A 393 -2.96 -7.35 -9.20
CA LEU A 393 -3.84 -8.35 -8.62
C LEU A 393 -5.28 -7.84 -8.62
N ALA A 394 -5.54 -6.63 -8.14
CA ALA A 394 -6.88 -6.06 -8.15
C ALA A 394 -7.47 -6.02 -9.57
N GLY A 395 -6.73 -5.48 -10.55
CA GLY A 395 -7.22 -5.41 -11.93
C GLY A 395 -7.44 -6.78 -12.58
N PHE A 396 -6.75 -7.83 -12.14
CA PHE A 396 -7.03 -9.21 -12.54
C PHE A 396 -8.25 -9.79 -11.83
N PHE A 397 -8.30 -9.68 -10.50
CA PHE A 397 -9.36 -10.23 -9.64
C PHE A 397 -10.73 -9.57 -9.89
N VAL A 398 -10.79 -8.30 -10.33
CA VAL A 398 -12.06 -7.67 -10.74
C VAL A 398 -12.78 -8.50 -11.80
N LYS A 399 -12.03 -9.12 -12.72
CA LYS A 399 -12.63 -9.91 -13.81
C LYS A 399 -13.11 -11.29 -13.37
N LEU A 400 -12.71 -11.72 -12.18
CA LEU A 400 -13.10 -12.99 -11.60
C LEU A 400 -14.32 -12.84 -10.67
N LEU A 401 -14.62 -11.61 -10.27
CA LEU A 401 -15.81 -11.22 -9.52
C LEU A 401 -16.99 -11.12 -10.47
#